data_AF-A0A1D2RGR3-F1
#
_entry.id   AF-A0A1D2RGR3-F1
#
_cell.length_a   1.000
_cell.length_b   1.000
_cell.length_c   1.000
_cell.angle_alpha   90.00
_cell.angle_beta   90.00
_cell.angle_gamma   90.00
#
_symmetry.space_group_name_H-M   'P 1'
#
loop_
_entity.id
_entity.type
_entity.pdbx_description
1 polymer ?
#
loop_
_entity_poly.entity_id
_entity_poly.type
_entity_poly.pdbx_seq_one_letter_code
_entity_poly.pdbx_strand_id
1 'polypeptide(L)'
;MESIVQEAIARADAKKPPQESKKHFSDSDEELRKIIENIKTSIKVIGAGGAGSNTIDRLMEMGVDSGDVIAINTDALHLLRCTAPKKVLIGAKLTRGIGAGNDPVVGEQCAETDVEKIAETLHGADMVFITCGLGGGTGTGSVPVVAEIAMDIQALTVGIVTLPFTVEGKFRAANALKGLKKLKKHSDTVIVIPNDKLLELAPNLPLNVAFKVADELLANAVKGITDMVTKSGLVNLDFADVRAILKNGGTAMIGMGESNRDTSMEARAEESVRRALKSPLLDVDMSGATGALVNITGSPDMTLEEAQQIVRIVSEN
;
A
#
# COMPACT_ATOMS: atom_id res chain seq x y z
N MET A 1 -33.64 -0.52 26.77
CA MET A 1 -32.51 -0.47 25.82
C MET A 1 -31.25 -1.04 26.45
N GLU A 2 -30.93 -0.68 27.71
CA GLU A 2 -29.83 -1.27 28.50
C GLU A 2 -29.89 -2.81 28.63
N SER A 3 -31.08 -3.41 28.76
CA SER A 3 -31.23 -4.88 28.88
C SER A 3 -30.84 -5.64 27.60
N ILE A 4 -31.04 -5.05 26.41
CA ILE A 4 -30.67 -5.69 25.12
C ILE A 4 -29.16 -5.67 24.95
N VAL A 5 -28.51 -4.56 25.37
CA VAL A 5 -27.05 -4.40 25.32
C VAL A 5 -26.38 -5.37 26.30
N GLN A 6 -26.89 -5.46 27.53
CA GLN A 6 -26.36 -6.40 28.52
C GLN A 6 -26.58 -7.86 28.12
N GLU A 7 -27.71 -8.21 27.51
CA GLU A 7 -27.94 -9.55 26.96
C GLU A 7 -27.03 -9.88 25.77
N ALA A 8 -26.73 -8.91 24.92
CA ALA A 8 -25.81 -9.08 23.79
C ALA A 8 -24.36 -9.30 24.26
N ILE A 9 -23.91 -8.53 25.26
CA ILE A 9 -22.59 -8.67 25.88
C ILE A 9 -22.47 -10.02 26.58
N ALA A 10 -23.47 -10.41 27.38
CA ALA A 10 -23.49 -11.72 28.05
C ALA A 10 -23.47 -12.89 27.05
N ARG A 11 -24.08 -12.76 25.87
CA ARG A 11 -24.03 -13.76 24.79
C ARG A 11 -22.69 -13.77 24.04
N ALA A 12 -21.98 -12.66 23.97
CA ALA A 12 -20.66 -12.56 23.36
C ALA A 12 -19.58 -13.20 24.26
N ASP A 13 -19.63 -12.92 25.56
CA ASP A 13 -18.67 -13.44 26.55
C ASP A 13 -18.90 -14.93 26.90
N ALA A 14 -20.11 -15.46 26.70
CA ALA A 14 -20.44 -16.86 26.97
C ALA A 14 -20.05 -17.85 25.85
N LYS A 15 -19.49 -17.39 24.72
CA LYS A 15 -19.06 -18.28 23.64
C LYS A 15 -17.73 -18.96 23.99
N LYS A 16 -17.81 -20.18 24.55
CA LYS A 16 -16.74 -21.19 24.35
C LYS A 16 -16.50 -21.37 22.84
N PRO A 17 -15.26 -21.68 22.40
CA PRO A 17 -14.99 -21.99 21.00
C PRO A 17 -15.99 -23.07 20.57
N PRO A 18 -16.63 -22.95 19.39
CA PRO A 18 -17.54 -23.98 18.93
C PRO A 18 -16.74 -25.29 18.86
N GLN A 19 -17.17 -26.33 19.55
CA GLN A 19 -16.81 -27.68 19.11
C GLN A 19 -17.22 -27.75 17.64
N GLU A 20 -16.30 -28.18 16.76
CA GLU A 20 -16.55 -28.41 15.34
C GLU A 20 -17.61 -29.52 15.16
N SER A 21 -18.87 -29.20 15.45
CA SER A 21 -19.98 -29.93 14.87
C SER A 21 -19.91 -29.65 13.38
N LYS A 22 -19.69 -30.69 12.58
CA LYS A 22 -19.77 -30.64 11.11
C LYS A 22 -21.04 -29.86 10.73
N LYS A 23 -20.89 -28.58 10.37
CA LYS A 23 -21.99 -27.79 9.82
C LYS A 23 -22.39 -28.48 8.53
N HIS A 24 -23.58 -29.05 8.48
CA HIS A 24 -24.20 -29.45 7.22
C HIS A 24 -24.45 -28.16 6.44
N PHE A 25 -23.61 -27.90 5.44
CA PHE A 25 -23.83 -26.83 4.49
C PHE A 25 -24.96 -27.25 3.57
N SER A 26 -25.95 -26.38 3.37
CA SER A 26 -27.00 -26.59 2.38
C SER A 26 -26.45 -26.40 0.97
N ASP A 27 -27.11 -26.95 -0.05
CA ASP A 27 -26.74 -26.73 -1.46
C ASP A 27 -26.71 -25.22 -1.81
N SER A 28 -27.57 -24.42 -1.15
CA SER A 28 -27.57 -22.96 -1.25
C SER A 28 -26.34 -22.30 -0.62
N ASP A 29 -25.78 -22.87 0.46
CA ASP A 29 -24.53 -22.35 1.06
C ASP A 29 -23.32 -22.64 0.17
N GLU A 30 -23.33 -23.74 -0.57
CA GLU A 30 -22.28 -24.09 -1.52
C GLU A 30 -22.33 -23.20 -2.77
N GLU A 31 -23.54 -22.88 -3.26
CA GLU A 31 -23.75 -21.92 -4.34
C GLU A 31 -23.34 -20.50 -3.93
N LEU A 32 -23.73 -20.05 -2.73
CA LEU A 32 -23.29 -18.77 -2.17
C LEU A 32 -21.78 -18.70 -1.98
N ARG A 33 -21.13 -19.79 -1.55
CA ARG A 33 -19.66 -19.86 -1.46
C ARG A 33 -18.99 -19.69 -2.82
N LYS A 34 -19.47 -20.37 -3.86
CA LYS A 34 -18.93 -20.22 -5.22
C LYS A 34 -19.11 -18.79 -5.74
N ILE A 35 -20.24 -18.16 -5.42
CA ILE A 35 -20.47 -16.74 -5.74
C ILE A 35 -19.51 -15.84 -4.95
N ILE A 36 -19.32 -16.06 -3.65
CA ILE A 36 -18.41 -15.29 -2.79
C ILE A 36 -16.93 -15.48 -3.21
N GLU A 37 -16.53 -16.69 -3.58
CA GLU A 37 -15.18 -16.97 -4.11
C GLU A 37 -14.94 -16.21 -5.42
N ASN A 38 -15.96 -16.10 -6.28
CA ASN A 38 -15.89 -15.32 -7.52
C ASN A 38 -15.99 -13.79 -7.30
N ILE A 39 -16.45 -13.34 -6.13
CA ILE A 39 -16.52 -11.91 -5.75
C ILE A 39 -15.19 -11.42 -5.14
N LYS A 40 -14.27 -12.30 -4.79
CA LYS A 40 -13.04 -11.92 -4.09
C LYS A 40 -12.17 -11.03 -4.96
N THR A 41 -12.10 -9.74 -4.60
CA THR A 41 -11.25 -8.74 -5.27
C THR A 41 -9.81 -9.23 -5.37
N SER A 42 -9.31 -9.31 -6.59
CA SER A 42 -7.95 -9.70 -6.91
C SER A 42 -7.02 -8.48 -6.83
N ILE A 43 -6.23 -8.42 -5.76
CA ILE A 43 -5.25 -7.35 -5.54
C ILE A 43 -3.85 -7.88 -5.86
N LYS A 44 -3.07 -7.14 -6.64
CA LYS A 44 -1.66 -7.44 -6.90
C LYS A 44 -0.78 -6.31 -6.42
N VAL A 45 0.34 -6.66 -5.79
CA VAL A 45 1.31 -5.69 -5.25
C VAL A 45 2.63 -5.87 -5.97
N ILE A 46 3.06 -4.83 -6.69
CA ILE A 46 4.24 -4.85 -7.53
C ILE A 46 5.33 -3.97 -6.94
N GLY A 47 6.44 -4.57 -6.51
CA GLY A 47 7.65 -3.84 -6.10
C GLY A 47 8.67 -3.79 -7.22
N ALA A 48 8.99 -2.60 -7.73
CA ALA A 48 9.92 -2.42 -8.84
C ALA A 48 11.28 -1.84 -8.42
N GLY A 49 12.36 -2.45 -8.89
CA GLY A 49 13.73 -2.02 -8.61
C GLY A 49 14.13 -2.23 -7.14
N GLY A 50 15.20 -1.55 -6.70
CA GLY A 50 15.81 -1.83 -5.40
C GLY A 50 14.90 -1.55 -4.19
N ALA A 51 14.44 -0.30 -4.04
CA ALA A 51 13.54 0.07 -2.95
C ALA A 51 12.19 -0.66 -3.04
N GLY A 52 11.71 -0.93 -4.26
CA GLY A 52 10.51 -1.76 -4.46
C GLY A 52 10.71 -3.19 -3.94
N SER A 53 11.83 -3.84 -4.25
CA SER A 53 12.17 -5.16 -3.69
C SER A 53 12.28 -5.13 -2.16
N ASN A 54 12.93 -4.11 -1.58
CA ASN A 54 12.99 -3.96 -0.12
C ASN A 54 11.59 -3.79 0.51
N THR A 55 10.72 -3.01 -0.12
CA THR A 55 9.34 -2.80 0.34
C THR A 55 8.58 -4.12 0.33
N ILE A 56 8.77 -4.93 -0.71
CA ILE A 56 8.18 -6.27 -0.80
C ILE A 56 8.69 -7.16 0.33
N ASP A 57 10.00 -7.14 0.62
CA ASP A 57 10.56 -7.92 1.73
C ASP A 57 9.89 -7.54 3.07
N ARG A 58 9.67 -6.24 3.30
CA ARG A 58 8.95 -5.75 4.49
C ARG A 58 7.50 -6.19 4.51
N LEU A 59 6.79 -6.13 3.39
CA LEU A 59 5.41 -6.62 3.30
C LEU A 59 5.31 -8.11 3.64
N MET A 60 6.27 -8.92 3.21
CA MET A 60 6.34 -10.34 3.54
C MET A 60 6.63 -10.56 5.03
N GLU A 61 7.53 -9.78 5.64
CA GLU A 61 7.79 -9.83 7.09
C GLU A 61 6.56 -9.43 7.92
N MET A 62 5.75 -8.48 7.42
CA MET A 62 4.53 -7.99 8.08
C MET A 62 3.33 -8.95 7.95
N GLY A 63 3.48 -10.07 7.23
CA GLY A 63 2.44 -11.07 7.06
C GLY A 63 1.23 -10.55 6.28
N VAL A 64 1.45 -9.80 5.19
CA VAL A 64 0.35 -9.38 4.32
C VAL A 64 -0.28 -10.61 3.66
N ASP A 65 -1.48 -10.94 4.10
CA ASP A 65 -2.19 -12.21 3.80
C ASP A 65 -2.96 -12.17 2.46
N SER A 66 -2.87 -11.07 1.72
CA SER A 66 -3.77 -10.83 0.60
C SER A 66 -3.07 -10.11 -0.55
N GLY A 67 -2.77 -10.89 -1.59
CA GLY A 67 -2.45 -10.39 -2.91
C GLY A 67 -1.31 -11.14 -3.57
N ASP A 68 -1.29 -11.17 -4.90
CA ASP A 68 -0.12 -11.62 -5.64
C ASP A 68 1.00 -10.59 -5.45
N VAL A 69 1.90 -10.87 -4.50
CA VAL A 69 3.08 -10.04 -4.23
C VAL A 69 4.17 -10.40 -5.26
N ILE A 70 4.55 -9.40 -6.06
CA ILE A 70 5.43 -9.57 -7.22
C ILE A 70 6.59 -8.57 -7.13
N ALA A 71 7.81 -9.08 -7.24
CA ALA A 71 8.99 -8.24 -7.40
C ALA A 71 9.42 -8.19 -8.88
N ILE A 72 9.62 -6.98 -9.41
CA ILE A 72 10.13 -6.74 -10.77
C ILE A 72 11.49 -6.06 -10.67
N ASN A 73 12.51 -6.60 -11.33
CA ASN A 73 13.82 -5.99 -11.30
C ASN A 73 14.63 -6.30 -12.56
N THR A 74 15.62 -5.47 -12.87
CA THR A 74 16.66 -5.72 -13.88
C THR A 74 17.92 -6.34 -13.28
N ASP A 75 18.10 -6.23 -11.95
CA ASP A 75 19.21 -6.84 -11.21
C ASP A 75 18.79 -8.23 -10.72
N ALA A 76 19.40 -9.26 -11.30
CA ALA A 76 19.09 -10.66 -11.00
C ALA A 76 19.57 -11.07 -9.60
N LEU A 77 20.70 -10.52 -9.12
CA LEU A 77 21.23 -10.84 -7.80
C LEU A 77 20.34 -10.28 -6.70
N HIS A 78 19.88 -9.04 -6.87
CA HIS A 78 18.94 -8.44 -5.91
C HIS A 78 17.60 -9.18 -5.92
N LEU A 79 17.05 -9.44 -7.12
CA LEU A 79 15.78 -10.14 -7.25
C LEU A 79 15.81 -11.56 -6.66
N LEU A 80 16.94 -12.27 -6.79
CA LEU A 80 17.11 -13.60 -6.21
C LEU A 80 16.96 -13.57 -4.68
N ARG A 81 17.48 -12.53 -4.02
CA ARG A 81 17.47 -12.35 -2.56
C ARG A 81 16.13 -11.89 -2.00
N CYS A 82 15.33 -11.20 -2.81
CA CYS A 82 13.98 -10.75 -2.42
C CYS A 82 13.10 -11.94 -2.00
N THR A 83 12.23 -11.75 -1.02
CA THR A 83 11.35 -12.79 -0.45
C THR A 83 10.02 -12.91 -1.20
N ALA A 84 9.80 -12.08 -2.23
CA ALA A 84 8.59 -12.11 -3.06
C ALA A 84 8.27 -13.53 -3.58
N PRO A 85 7.00 -14.00 -3.45
CA PRO A 85 6.56 -15.28 -4.00
C PRO A 85 6.74 -15.36 -5.52
N LYS A 86 6.48 -14.25 -6.23
CA LYS A 86 6.64 -14.14 -7.68
C LYS A 86 7.70 -13.11 -8.02
N LYS A 87 8.63 -13.48 -8.90
CA LYS A 87 9.80 -12.67 -9.28
C LYS A 87 9.89 -12.56 -10.80
N VAL A 88 10.00 -11.34 -11.30
CA VAL A 88 10.05 -11.04 -12.73
C VAL A 88 11.35 -10.30 -13.03
N LEU A 89 12.32 -11.03 -13.59
CA LEU A 89 13.50 -10.40 -14.17
C LEU A 89 13.10 -9.78 -15.52
N ILE A 90 13.26 -8.46 -15.65
CA ILE A 90 13.01 -7.71 -16.90
C ILE A 90 14.34 -7.28 -17.54
N GLY A 91 14.33 -7.12 -18.86
CA GLY A 91 15.47 -6.67 -19.63
C GLY A 91 16.65 -7.64 -19.61
N ALA A 92 16.42 -8.95 -19.46
CA ALA A 92 17.49 -9.93 -19.39
C ALA A 92 18.38 -9.91 -20.65
N LYS A 93 17.81 -9.63 -21.82
CA LYS A 93 18.55 -9.49 -23.08
C LYS A 93 19.37 -8.19 -23.14
N LEU A 94 18.90 -7.11 -22.52
CA LEU A 94 19.53 -5.78 -22.58
C LEU A 94 20.63 -5.61 -21.53
N THR A 95 20.34 -6.00 -20.28
CA THR A 95 21.24 -5.78 -19.14
C THR A 95 22.02 -7.04 -18.76
N ARG A 96 21.64 -8.22 -19.27
CA ARG A 96 22.19 -9.52 -18.82
C ARG A 96 22.02 -9.75 -17.31
N GLY A 97 21.02 -9.09 -16.70
CA GLY A 97 20.71 -9.23 -15.28
C GLY A 97 21.60 -8.44 -14.33
N ILE A 98 22.43 -7.51 -14.82
CA ILE A 98 23.33 -6.70 -13.98
C ILE A 98 22.69 -5.41 -13.44
N GLY A 99 21.47 -5.09 -13.91
CA GLY A 99 20.76 -3.87 -13.53
C GLY A 99 20.85 -2.72 -14.56
N ALA A 100 20.00 -1.70 -14.36
CA ALA A 100 19.85 -0.55 -15.26
C ALA A 100 20.83 0.62 -14.97
N GLY A 101 21.78 0.47 -14.04
CA GLY A 101 22.88 1.43 -13.85
C GLY A 101 22.48 2.86 -13.45
N ASN A 102 21.38 3.06 -12.72
CA ASN A 102 20.78 4.37 -12.39
C ASN A 102 20.25 5.16 -13.60
N ASP A 103 20.08 4.53 -14.77
CA ASP A 103 19.48 5.16 -15.95
C ASP A 103 18.00 4.74 -16.10
N PRO A 104 17.04 5.67 -15.93
CA PRO A 104 15.63 5.38 -16.14
C PRO A 104 15.28 4.93 -17.55
N VAL A 105 16.00 5.41 -18.58
CA VAL A 105 15.74 5.04 -19.98
C VAL A 105 16.02 3.56 -20.19
N VAL A 106 17.11 3.05 -19.61
CA VAL A 106 17.42 1.62 -19.64
C VAL A 106 16.34 0.82 -18.89
N GLY A 107 15.89 1.30 -17.72
CA GLY A 107 14.83 0.65 -16.96
C GLY A 107 13.49 0.56 -17.72
N GLU A 108 13.14 1.62 -18.45
CA GLU A 108 11.96 1.71 -19.31
C GLU A 108 12.05 0.73 -20.48
N GLN A 109 13.15 0.75 -21.25
CA GLN A 109 13.39 -0.19 -22.35
C GLN A 109 13.36 -1.65 -21.90
N CYS A 110 13.86 -1.93 -20.69
CA CYS A 110 13.81 -3.26 -20.10
C CYS A 110 12.36 -3.72 -19.86
N ALA A 111 11.50 -2.82 -19.37
CA ALA A 111 10.10 -3.12 -19.15
C ALA A 111 9.34 -3.25 -20.47
N GLU A 112 9.57 -2.35 -21.43
CA GLU A 112 8.98 -2.39 -22.78
C GLU A 112 9.32 -3.69 -23.53
N THR A 113 10.54 -4.20 -23.38
CA THR A 113 10.96 -5.45 -24.03
C THR A 113 10.23 -6.67 -23.47
N ASP A 114 9.80 -6.62 -22.21
CA ASP A 114 9.18 -7.74 -21.49
C ASP A 114 7.71 -7.44 -21.12
N VAL A 115 7.01 -6.61 -21.90
CA VAL A 115 5.60 -6.23 -21.68
C VAL A 115 4.69 -7.45 -21.54
N GLU A 116 4.80 -8.43 -22.43
CA GLU A 116 3.98 -9.64 -22.39
C GLU A 116 4.13 -10.40 -21.06
N LYS A 117 5.38 -10.50 -20.58
CA LYS A 117 5.70 -11.15 -19.31
C LYS A 117 5.10 -10.39 -18.13
N ILE A 118 5.15 -9.05 -18.16
CA ILE A 118 4.54 -8.20 -17.13
C ILE A 118 3.01 -8.34 -17.19
N ALA A 119 2.40 -8.27 -18.36
CA ALA A 119 0.95 -8.40 -18.56
C ALA A 119 0.41 -9.74 -18.04
N GLU A 120 1.10 -10.85 -18.31
CA GLU A 120 0.75 -12.17 -17.76
C GLU A 120 0.76 -12.16 -16.22
N THR A 121 1.69 -11.43 -15.60
CA THR A 121 1.71 -11.31 -14.14
C THR A 121 0.56 -10.52 -13.57
N LEU A 122 0.08 -9.51 -14.32
CA LEU A 122 -1.01 -8.62 -13.93
C LEU A 122 -2.40 -9.17 -14.27
N HIS A 123 -2.49 -10.18 -15.13
CA HIS A 123 -3.75 -10.75 -15.58
C HIS A 123 -4.71 -11.08 -14.42
N GLY A 124 -5.97 -10.68 -14.59
CA GLY A 124 -7.04 -10.88 -13.61
C GLY A 124 -6.94 -10.02 -12.34
N ALA A 125 -6.14 -8.95 -12.35
CA ALA A 125 -6.11 -7.99 -11.25
C ALA A 125 -7.29 -7.01 -11.34
N ASP A 126 -8.06 -6.88 -10.27
CA ASP A 126 -9.04 -5.80 -10.11
C ASP A 126 -8.35 -4.51 -9.65
N MET A 127 -7.25 -4.65 -8.90
CA MET A 127 -6.45 -3.57 -8.35
C MET A 127 -4.96 -3.92 -8.38
N VAL A 128 -4.13 -2.96 -8.77
CA VAL A 128 -2.67 -3.09 -8.81
C VAL A 128 -2.03 -1.95 -8.03
N PHE A 129 -1.30 -2.31 -6.97
CA PHE A 129 -0.40 -1.40 -6.28
C PHE A 129 0.99 -1.47 -6.90
N ILE A 130 1.59 -0.33 -7.20
CA ILE A 130 2.93 -0.24 -7.76
C ILE A 130 3.79 0.58 -6.80
N THR A 131 4.81 -0.05 -6.22
CA THR A 131 5.72 0.60 -5.27
C THR A 131 7.15 0.62 -5.76
N CYS A 132 7.79 1.78 -5.65
CA CYS A 132 9.22 1.94 -5.89
C CYS A 132 9.77 3.21 -5.23
N GLY A 133 11.09 3.24 -5.08
CA GLY A 133 11.83 4.48 -4.84
C GLY A 133 12.25 5.11 -6.15
N LEU A 134 11.77 6.32 -6.43
CA LEU A 134 12.09 7.05 -7.64
C LEU A 134 13.49 7.67 -7.57
N GLY A 135 14.09 7.89 -8.74
CA GLY A 135 15.41 8.50 -8.91
C GLY A 135 16.49 7.51 -9.36
N GLY A 136 16.30 6.21 -9.11
CA GLY A 136 17.12 5.13 -9.67
C GLY A 136 16.80 4.84 -11.15
N GLY A 137 17.39 3.78 -11.70
CA GLY A 137 17.16 3.37 -13.10
C GLY A 137 15.93 2.48 -13.25
N THR A 138 15.98 1.30 -12.65
CA THR A 138 14.94 0.27 -12.78
C THR A 138 13.57 0.77 -12.34
N GLY A 139 13.42 1.17 -11.07
CA GLY A 139 12.13 1.59 -10.51
C GLY A 139 11.54 2.75 -11.32
N THR A 140 12.27 3.86 -11.45
CA THR A 140 11.84 5.06 -12.19
C THR A 140 11.43 4.78 -13.64
N GLY A 141 12.15 3.91 -14.33
CA GLY A 141 11.91 3.58 -15.73
C GLY A 141 10.78 2.57 -15.93
N SER A 142 10.70 1.54 -15.08
CA SER A 142 9.76 0.44 -15.28
C SER A 142 8.37 0.71 -14.71
N VAL A 143 8.24 1.47 -13.61
CA VAL A 143 6.91 1.65 -12.98
C VAL A 143 5.87 2.31 -13.88
N PRO A 144 6.18 3.31 -14.74
CA PRO A 144 5.16 3.86 -15.63
C PRO A 144 4.64 2.83 -16.64
N VAL A 145 5.52 1.96 -17.15
CA VAL A 145 5.16 0.88 -18.10
C VAL A 145 4.28 -0.17 -17.41
N VAL A 146 4.63 -0.58 -16.19
CA VAL A 146 3.80 -1.51 -15.39
C VAL A 146 2.42 -0.91 -15.15
N ALA A 147 2.36 0.40 -14.86
CA ALA A 147 1.11 1.11 -14.58
C ALA A 147 0.23 1.25 -15.84
N GLU A 148 0.84 1.50 -17.00
CA GLU A 148 0.15 1.51 -18.29
C GLU A 148 -0.51 0.16 -18.59
N ILE A 149 0.23 -0.94 -18.44
CA ILE A 149 -0.31 -2.30 -18.63
C ILE A 149 -1.45 -2.59 -17.66
N ALA A 150 -1.33 -2.16 -16.39
CA ALA A 150 -2.38 -2.32 -15.39
C ALA A 150 -3.67 -1.55 -15.76
N MET A 151 -3.53 -0.34 -16.32
CA MET A 151 -4.67 0.44 -16.81
C MET A 151 -5.32 -0.17 -18.05
N ASP A 152 -4.53 -0.75 -18.96
CA ASP A 152 -5.04 -1.40 -20.17
C ASP A 152 -5.93 -2.60 -19.86
N ILE A 153 -5.63 -3.33 -18.77
CA ILE A 153 -6.47 -4.41 -18.25
C ILE A 153 -7.60 -3.92 -17.33
N GLN A 154 -7.82 -2.60 -17.25
CA GLN A 154 -8.86 -1.93 -16.47
C GLN A 154 -8.75 -2.12 -14.94
N ALA A 155 -7.57 -2.48 -14.45
CA ALA A 155 -7.31 -2.54 -13.01
C ALA A 155 -7.24 -1.14 -12.40
N LEU A 156 -7.75 -0.99 -11.17
CA LEU A 156 -7.54 0.22 -10.38
C LEU A 156 -6.05 0.33 -10.06
N THR A 157 -5.39 1.34 -10.62
CA THR A 157 -3.92 1.41 -10.62
C THR A 157 -3.44 2.51 -9.66
N VAL A 158 -2.77 2.10 -8.58
CA VAL A 158 -2.31 3.00 -7.52
C VAL A 158 -0.79 2.94 -7.39
N GLY A 159 -0.12 4.05 -7.69
CA GLY A 159 1.32 4.19 -7.47
C GLY A 159 1.61 4.68 -6.06
N ILE A 160 2.48 4.01 -5.31
CA ILE A 160 2.95 4.47 -4.00
C ILE A 160 4.47 4.58 -4.06
N VAL A 161 4.99 5.80 -4.14
CA VAL A 161 6.39 6.02 -4.50
C VAL A 161 7.08 6.99 -3.57
N THR A 162 8.38 6.79 -3.34
CA THR A 162 9.22 7.75 -2.62
C THR A 162 9.98 8.66 -3.57
N LEU A 163 10.13 9.93 -3.18
CA LEU A 163 11.12 10.83 -3.77
C LEU A 163 12.44 10.71 -3.01
N PRO A 164 13.60 10.79 -3.68
CA PRO A 164 14.90 10.59 -3.05
C PRO A 164 15.21 11.70 -2.05
N PHE A 165 16.10 11.43 -1.09
CA PHE A 165 16.62 12.47 -0.21
C PHE A 165 17.44 13.49 -1.01
N THR A 166 17.44 14.75 -0.59
CA THR A 166 18.25 15.80 -1.22
C THR A 166 19.75 15.44 -1.25
N VAL A 167 20.23 14.71 -0.22
CA VAL A 167 21.63 14.24 -0.14
C VAL A 167 22.01 13.21 -1.20
N GLU A 168 21.05 12.55 -1.85
CA GLU A 168 21.30 11.62 -2.95
C GLU A 168 21.66 12.31 -4.27
N GLY A 169 21.51 13.64 -4.32
CA GLY A 169 22.00 14.48 -5.41
C GLY A 169 20.95 14.85 -6.46
N LYS A 170 21.22 15.96 -7.15
CA LYS A 170 20.30 16.59 -8.12
C LYS A 170 19.92 15.68 -9.29
N PHE A 171 20.82 14.79 -9.71
CA PHE A 171 20.55 13.87 -10.82
C PHE A 171 19.45 12.87 -10.48
N ARG A 172 19.48 12.27 -9.28
CA ARG A 172 18.42 11.39 -8.78
C ARG A 172 17.09 12.12 -8.65
N ALA A 173 17.10 13.33 -8.08
CA ALA A 173 15.90 14.15 -7.97
C ALA A 173 15.27 14.47 -9.33
N ALA A 174 16.08 14.85 -10.33
CA ALA A 174 15.60 15.14 -11.68
C ALA A 174 14.99 13.89 -12.36
N ASN A 175 15.63 12.72 -12.20
CA ASN A 175 15.09 11.45 -12.69
C ASN A 175 13.77 11.12 -12.00
N ALA A 176 13.69 11.29 -10.68
CA ALA A 176 12.49 11.00 -9.91
C ALA A 176 11.30 11.85 -10.38
N LEU A 177 11.48 13.14 -10.59
CA LEU A 177 10.42 14.03 -11.09
C LEU A 177 9.96 13.66 -12.50
N LYS A 178 10.88 13.24 -13.38
CA LYS A 178 10.53 12.75 -14.73
C LYS A 178 9.71 11.46 -14.65
N GLY A 179 10.15 10.49 -13.84
CA GLY A 179 9.44 9.23 -13.62
C GLY A 179 8.06 9.46 -13.00
N LEU A 180 7.96 10.32 -11.97
CA LEU A 180 6.70 10.70 -11.34
C LEU A 180 5.72 11.29 -12.35
N LYS A 181 6.19 12.20 -13.22
CA LYS A 181 5.35 12.80 -14.27
C LYS A 181 4.81 11.76 -15.25
N LYS A 182 5.60 10.74 -15.60
CA LYS A 182 5.13 9.63 -16.44
C LYS A 182 4.13 8.76 -15.69
N LEU A 183 4.46 8.34 -14.47
CA LEU A 183 3.59 7.50 -13.64
C LEU A 183 2.20 8.12 -13.43
N LYS A 184 2.13 9.42 -13.13
CA LYS A 184 0.85 10.14 -12.98
C LYS A 184 -0.06 10.10 -14.20
N LYS A 185 0.46 9.86 -15.40
CA LYS A 185 -0.36 9.72 -16.62
C LYS A 185 -1.00 8.34 -16.75
N HIS A 186 -0.40 7.34 -16.13
CA HIS A 186 -0.77 5.93 -16.25
C HIS A 186 -1.18 5.35 -14.88
N SER A 187 -1.71 6.19 -13.99
CA SER A 187 -2.18 5.76 -12.67
C SER A 187 -3.43 6.55 -12.30
N ASP A 188 -4.36 5.90 -11.62
CA ASP A 188 -5.56 6.54 -11.12
C ASP A 188 -5.26 7.47 -9.94
N THR A 189 -4.37 7.02 -9.05
CA THR A 189 -3.84 7.78 -7.94
C THR A 189 -2.35 7.49 -7.77
N VAL A 190 -1.57 8.53 -7.48
CA VAL A 190 -0.16 8.41 -7.10
C VAL A 190 0.05 9.03 -5.72
N ILE A 191 0.35 8.19 -4.74
CA ILE A 191 0.75 8.59 -3.39
C ILE A 191 2.26 8.86 -3.42
N VAL A 192 2.65 10.08 -3.06
CA VAL A 192 4.05 10.50 -3.10
C VAL A 192 4.56 10.72 -1.68
N ILE A 193 5.65 10.03 -1.33
CA ILE A 193 6.30 10.14 -0.03
C ILE A 193 7.65 10.86 -0.22
N PRO A 194 7.78 12.13 0.17
CA PRO A 194 9.05 12.84 0.10
C PRO A 194 10.00 12.38 1.22
N ASN A 195 11.10 11.69 0.87
CA ASN A 195 12.04 11.17 1.89
C ASN A 195 12.66 12.28 2.77
N ASP A 196 12.81 13.49 2.26
CA ASP A 196 13.33 14.61 3.06
C ASP A 196 12.44 14.92 4.29
N LYS A 197 11.13 14.63 4.23
CA LYS A 197 10.22 14.79 5.37
C LYS A 197 10.47 13.79 6.49
N LEU A 198 11.16 12.69 6.20
CA LEU A 198 11.62 11.74 7.21
C LEU A 198 12.74 12.32 8.06
N LEU A 199 13.54 13.22 7.50
CA LEU A 199 14.60 13.91 8.23
C LEU A 199 14.04 14.94 9.21
N GLU A 200 12.86 15.51 8.93
CA GLU A 200 12.18 16.39 9.89
C GLU A 200 11.68 15.62 11.11
N LEU A 201 11.21 14.39 10.92
CA LEU A 201 10.78 13.49 11.99
C LEU A 201 11.94 13.00 12.85
N ALA A 202 13.10 12.73 12.23
CA ALA A 202 14.23 12.13 12.90
C ALA A 202 15.58 12.60 12.30
N PRO A 203 16.03 13.83 12.62
CA PRO A 203 17.15 14.50 11.95
C PRO A 203 18.52 13.85 12.19
N ASN A 204 18.66 13.06 13.25
CA ASN A 204 19.92 12.42 13.64
C ASN A 204 20.05 10.97 13.15
N LEU A 205 19.11 10.48 12.32
CA LEU A 205 19.18 9.12 11.82
C LEU A 205 20.34 8.93 10.83
N PRO A 206 21.13 7.85 10.96
CA PRO A 206 22.04 7.43 9.90
C PRO A 206 21.28 7.20 8.59
N LEU A 207 21.88 7.57 7.46
CA LEU A 207 21.23 7.53 6.14
C LEU A 207 20.70 6.11 5.78
N ASN A 208 21.45 5.07 6.12
CA ASN A 208 21.02 3.68 5.92
C ASN A 208 19.78 3.30 6.75
N VAL A 209 19.62 3.89 7.94
CA VAL A 209 18.42 3.70 8.76
C VAL A 209 17.27 4.51 8.17
N ALA A 210 17.51 5.73 7.69
CA ALA A 210 16.49 6.55 7.04
C ALA A 210 15.87 5.86 5.81
N PHE A 211 16.67 5.15 4.99
CA PHE A 211 16.14 4.33 3.91
C PHE A 211 15.23 3.20 4.39
N LYS A 212 15.57 2.53 5.50
CA LYS A 212 14.71 1.49 6.08
C LYS A 212 13.38 2.05 6.56
N VAL A 213 13.40 3.24 7.17
CA VAL A 213 12.17 3.94 7.57
C VAL A 213 11.32 4.26 6.32
N ALA A 214 11.93 4.72 5.22
CA ALA A 214 11.21 4.95 3.98
C ALA A 214 10.56 3.67 3.42
N ASP A 215 11.30 2.56 3.41
CA ASP A 215 10.79 1.24 2.98
C ASP A 215 9.62 0.77 3.87
N GLU A 216 9.71 1.00 5.19
CA GLU A 216 8.67 0.68 6.16
C GLU A 216 7.41 1.53 5.96
N LEU A 217 7.55 2.82 5.67
CA LEU A 217 6.41 3.69 5.37
C LEU A 217 5.70 3.30 4.08
N LEU A 218 6.46 2.91 3.04
CA LEU A 218 5.89 2.34 1.80
C LEU A 218 5.11 1.06 2.09
N ALA A 219 5.69 0.15 2.88
CA ALA A 219 5.04 -1.10 3.25
C ALA A 219 3.77 -0.87 4.07
N ASN A 220 3.81 0.05 5.05
CA ASN A 220 2.65 0.45 5.85
C ASN A 220 1.54 1.06 4.99
N ALA A 221 1.87 1.92 4.03
CA ALA A 221 0.91 2.51 3.11
C ALA A 221 0.20 1.44 2.26
N VAL A 222 0.98 0.54 1.63
CA VAL A 222 0.44 -0.57 0.84
C VAL A 222 -0.42 -1.50 1.71
N LYS A 223 0.11 -1.93 2.86
CA LYS A 223 -0.61 -2.82 3.78
C LYS A 223 -1.89 -2.18 4.30
N GLY A 224 -1.87 -0.89 4.63
CA GLY A 224 -3.03 -0.19 5.17
C GLY A 224 -4.21 -0.17 4.18
N ILE A 225 -3.95 0.10 2.91
CA ILE A 225 -5.01 0.11 1.88
C ILE A 225 -5.42 -1.32 1.53
N THR A 226 -4.46 -2.26 1.43
CA THR A 226 -4.78 -3.67 1.18
C THR A 226 -5.63 -4.27 2.29
N ASP A 227 -5.26 -4.08 3.56
CA ASP A 227 -6.01 -4.58 4.72
C ASP A 227 -7.43 -3.99 4.78
N MET A 228 -7.60 -2.72 4.39
CA MET A 228 -8.91 -2.07 4.33
C MET A 228 -9.88 -2.75 3.35
N VAL A 229 -9.36 -3.32 2.26
CA VAL A 229 -10.17 -4.02 1.25
C VAL A 229 -10.35 -5.51 1.59
N THR A 230 -9.36 -6.14 2.21
CA THR A 230 -9.29 -7.61 2.30
C THR A 230 -9.60 -8.15 3.69
N LYS A 231 -9.41 -7.38 4.76
CA LYS A 231 -9.66 -7.83 6.13
C LYS A 231 -11.03 -7.36 6.62
N SER A 232 -11.67 -8.25 7.38
CA SER A 232 -12.88 -7.91 8.12
C SER A 232 -12.52 -7.18 9.43
N GLY A 233 -12.74 -5.88 9.48
CA GLY A 233 -12.73 -5.04 10.68
C GLY A 233 -14.14 -4.82 11.26
N LEU A 234 -14.20 -3.96 12.29
CA LEU A 234 -15.45 -3.56 12.98
C LEU A 234 -16.37 -2.73 12.06
N VAL A 235 -15.77 -1.94 11.17
CA VAL A 235 -16.44 -1.18 10.10
C VAL A 235 -15.66 -1.48 8.82
N ASN A 236 -16.26 -2.27 7.93
CA ASN A 236 -15.65 -2.61 6.64
C ASN A 236 -16.03 -1.58 5.59
N LEU A 237 -15.04 -1.21 4.77
CA LEU A 237 -15.28 -0.53 3.50
C LEU A 237 -15.42 -1.59 2.41
N ASP A 238 -16.28 -1.34 1.43
CA ASP A 238 -16.33 -2.18 0.25
C ASP A 238 -15.29 -1.72 -0.79
N PHE A 239 -15.00 -2.59 -1.77
CA PHE A 239 -14.06 -2.24 -2.82
C PHE A 239 -14.56 -1.11 -3.73
N ALA A 240 -15.89 -0.93 -3.84
CA ALA A 240 -16.48 0.11 -4.67
C ALA A 240 -16.24 1.50 -4.08
N ASP A 241 -16.30 1.64 -2.76
CA ASP A 241 -16.00 2.85 -2.00
C ASP A 241 -14.51 3.24 -2.15
N VAL A 242 -13.61 2.28 -1.95
CA VAL A 242 -12.17 2.49 -2.15
C VAL A 242 -11.87 2.87 -3.59
N ARG A 243 -12.51 2.20 -4.55
CA ARG A 243 -12.40 2.54 -5.98
C ARG A 243 -12.94 3.94 -6.27
N ALA A 244 -14.07 4.35 -5.68
CA ALA A 244 -14.65 5.66 -5.93
C ALA A 244 -13.73 6.81 -5.49
N ILE A 245 -12.98 6.62 -4.39
CA ILE A 245 -12.02 7.62 -3.89
C ILE A 245 -10.70 7.60 -4.68
N LEU A 246 -10.18 6.42 -5.00
CA LEU A 246 -8.87 6.29 -5.65
C LEU A 246 -8.93 6.41 -7.18
N LYS A 247 -10.08 6.20 -7.81
CA LYS A 247 -10.24 6.37 -9.25
C LYS A 247 -10.17 7.86 -9.58
N ASN A 248 -9.22 8.26 -10.41
CA ASN A 248 -8.94 9.66 -10.74
C ASN A 248 -8.59 10.55 -9.52
N GLY A 249 -8.06 9.97 -8.44
CA GLY A 249 -7.61 10.73 -7.25
C GLY A 249 -6.36 11.57 -7.52
N GLY A 250 -5.66 11.33 -8.64
CA GLY A 250 -4.56 12.18 -9.09
C GLY A 250 -3.34 12.02 -8.19
N THR A 251 -2.98 13.05 -7.42
CA THR A 251 -1.86 12.99 -6.47
C THR A 251 -2.38 13.01 -5.06
N ALA A 252 -1.97 12.03 -4.26
CA ALA A 252 -2.34 11.90 -2.85
C ALA A 252 -1.10 11.94 -1.95
N MET A 253 -1.35 12.20 -0.67
CA MET A 253 -0.35 12.18 0.40
C MET A 253 -0.84 11.29 1.53
N ILE A 254 0.07 10.87 2.40
CA ILE A 254 -0.24 9.99 3.51
C ILE A 254 0.16 10.65 4.83
N GLY A 255 -0.76 10.65 5.79
CA GLY A 255 -0.47 10.98 7.18
C GLY A 255 -0.55 9.71 8.03
N MET A 256 0.41 9.53 8.93
CA MET A 256 0.40 8.43 9.88
C MET A 256 0.62 8.98 11.28
N GLY A 257 -0.10 8.42 12.23
CA GLY A 257 -0.01 8.76 13.63
C GLY A 257 -0.35 7.54 14.48
N GLU A 258 0.39 7.41 15.58
CA GLU A 258 0.20 6.35 16.57
C GLU A 258 0.22 6.97 17.97
N SER A 259 -0.57 6.40 18.87
CA SER A 259 -0.55 6.67 20.30
C SER A 259 0.05 5.49 21.05
N ASN A 260 0.82 5.77 22.09
CA ASN A 260 1.42 4.73 22.92
C ASN A 260 0.39 4.08 23.84
N ARG A 261 0.72 2.89 24.35
CA ARG A 261 -0.12 2.16 25.31
C ARG A 261 -0.28 2.86 26.67
N ASP A 262 0.62 3.78 27.01
CA ASP A 262 0.58 4.53 28.26
C ASP A 262 -0.39 5.73 28.22
N THR A 263 -0.94 6.06 27.04
CA THR A 263 -1.99 7.07 26.88
C THR A 263 -3.32 6.50 27.37
N SER A 264 -4.12 7.29 28.11
CA SER A 264 -5.44 6.82 28.57
C SER A 264 -6.32 6.44 27.38
N MET A 265 -7.25 5.49 27.59
CA MET A 265 -8.17 5.04 26.55
C MET A 265 -8.96 6.21 25.96
N GLU A 266 -9.27 7.26 26.74
CA GLU A 266 -10.01 8.42 26.21
C GLU A 266 -9.15 9.32 25.30
N ALA A 267 -7.82 9.35 25.50
CA ALA A 267 -6.93 10.27 24.79
C ALA A 267 -6.21 9.65 23.58
N ARG A 268 -6.13 8.32 23.51
CA ARG A 268 -5.32 7.61 22.49
C ARG A 268 -5.85 7.83 21.06
N ALA A 269 -7.17 7.90 20.89
CA ALA A 269 -7.83 8.16 19.61
C ALA A 269 -7.53 9.58 19.08
N GLU A 270 -7.72 10.59 19.93
CA GLU A 270 -7.44 11.99 19.58
C GLU A 270 -5.95 12.21 19.29
N GLU A 271 -5.06 11.65 20.13
CA GLU A 271 -3.62 11.79 19.96
C GLU A 271 -3.15 11.19 18.62
N SER A 272 -3.62 9.98 18.29
CA SER A 272 -3.26 9.30 17.03
C SER A 272 -3.64 10.14 15.81
N VAL A 273 -4.86 10.69 15.78
CA VAL A 273 -5.33 11.50 14.66
C VAL A 273 -4.61 12.83 14.58
N ARG A 274 -4.42 13.50 15.72
CA ARG A 274 -3.69 14.77 15.75
C ARG A 274 -2.25 14.60 15.27
N ARG A 275 -1.61 13.46 15.57
CA ARG A 275 -0.29 13.11 15.04
C ARG A 275 -0.34 12.83 13.54
N ALA A 276 -1.36 12.12 13.07
CA ALA A 276 -1.54 11.84 11.65
C ALA A 276 -1.73 13.13 10.83
N LEU A 277 -2.63 14.03 11.27
CA LEU A 277 -2.91 15.31 10.61
C LEU A 277 -1.75 16.30 10.67
N LYS A 278 -0.89 16.20 11.70
CA LYS A 278 0.33 17.02 11.84
C LYS A 278 1.58 16.32 11.30
N SER A 279 1.42 15.20 10.60
CA SER A 279 2.55 14.47 10.06
C SER A 279 3.26 15.32 9.00
N PRO A 280 4.59 15.43 9.03
CA PRO A 280 5.37 16.07 7.96
C PRO A 280 5.17 15.43 6.58
N LEU A 281 4.59 14.23 6.53
CA LEU A 281 4.22 13.55 5.29
C LEU A 281 2.95 14.13 4.63
N LEU A 282 2.13 14.88 5.38
CA LEU A 282 0.99 15.67 4.88
C LEU A 282 1.40 17.15 4.70
N ASP A 283 2.42 17.40 3.87
CA ASP A 283 2.98 18.75 3.64
C ASP A 283 2.19 19.57 2.61
N VAL A 284 0.85 19.55 2.69
CA VAL A 284 -0.05 20.35 1.82
C VAL A 284 -1.28 20.81 2.58
N ASP A 285 -1.84 21.93 2.11
CA ASP A 285 -3.15 22.39 2.54
C ASP A 285 -4.22 21.38 2.14
N MET A 286 -4.87 20.78 3.13
CA MET A 286 -5.91 19.75 2.97
C MET A 286 -7.26 20.34 2.58
N SER A 287 -7.45 21.67 2.66
CA SER A 287 -8.73 22.33 2.34
C SER A 287 -9.23 22.11 0.91
N GLY A 288 -8.32 21.77 -0.02
CA GLY A 288 -8.63 21.43 -1.40
C GLY A 288 -8.83 19.93 -1.67
N ALA A 289 -8.76 19.07 -0.66
CA ALA A 289 -8.89 17.62 -0.83
C ALA A 289 -10.33 17.24 -1.23
N THR A 290 -10.47 16.38 -2.24
CA THR A 290 -11.77 15.92 -2.74
C THR A 290 -12.21 14.59 -2.14
N GLY A 291 -11.34 13.94 -1.36
CA GLY A 291 -11.60 12.65 -0.73
C GLY A 291 -10.47 12.25 0.21
N ALA A 292 -10.77 11.37 1.16
CA ALA A 292 -9.81 10.84 2.12
C ALA A 292 -10.10 9.36 2.38
N LEU A 293 -9.03 8.56 2.56
CA LEU A 293 -9.11 7.20 3.08
C LEU A 293 -8.52 7.18 4.48
N VAL A 294 -9.30 6.69 5.44
CA VAL A 294 -8.89 6.62 6.85
C VAL A 294 -8.82 5.16 7.26
N ASN A 295 -7.61 4.65 7.45
CA ASN A 295 -7.40 3.31 8.01
C ASN A 295 -7.15 3.42 9.52
N ILE A 296 -7.99 2.78 10.32
CA ILE A 296 -7.86 2.75 11.78
C ILE A 296 -7.47 1.34 12.18
N THR A 297 -6.29 1.19 12.77
CA THR A 297 -5.83 -0.08 13.34
C THR A 297 -5.67 0.08 14.84
N GLY A 298 -6.27 -0.82 15.61
CA GLY A 298 -6.25 -0.80 17.06
C GLY A 298 -6.12 -2.18 17.68
N SER A 299 -5.91 -2.18 18.98
CA SER A 299 -5.94 -3.39 19.79
C SER A 299 -7.39 -3.93 19.96
N PRO A 300 -7.56 -5.20 20.38
CA PRO A 300 -8.90 -5.81 20.51
C PRO A 300 -9.87 -5.10 21.46
N ASP A 301 -9.37 -4.24 22.35
CA ASP A 301 -10.12 -3.39 23.26
C ASP A 301 -10.52 -2.02 22.64
N MET A 302 -10.24 -1.79 21.36
CA MET A 302 -10.71 -0.60 20.64
C MET A 302 -12.24 -0.57 20.59
N THR A 303 -12.79 0.57 20.98
CA THR A 303 -14.23 0.81 21.02
C THR A 303 -14.73 1.51 19.76
N LEU A 304 -16.04 1.40 19.49
CA LEU A 304 -16.67 2.13 18.39
C LEU A 304 -16.61 3.66 18.59
N GLU A 305 -16.68 4.12 19.85
CA GLU A 305 -16.60 5.54 20.19
C GLU A 305 -15.27 6.15 19.78
N GLU A 306 -14.16 5.44 20.02
CA GLU A 306 -12.83 5.85 19.57
C GLU A 306 -12.75 5.95 18.05
N ALA A 307 -13.27 4.95 17.32
CA ALA A 307 -13.29 4.98 15.86
C ALA A 307 -14.13 6.15 15.32
N GLN A 308 -15.29 6.43 15.93
CA GLN A 308 -16.16 7.56 15.56
C GLN A 308 -15.49 8.91 15.85
N GLN A 309 -14.82 9.04 16.99
CA GLN A 309 -14.08 10.25 17.34
C GLN A 309 -12.99 10.54 16.30
N ILE A 310 -12.27 9.51 15.84
CA ILE A 310 -11.23 9.64 14.81
C ILE A 310 -11.82 10.19 13.51
N VAL A 311 -12.88 9.57 13.01
CA VAL A 311 -13.54 9.98 11.76
C VAL A 311 -14.10 11.41 11.87
N ARG A 312 -14.64 11.77 13.04
CA ARG A 312 -15.17 13.13 13.29
C ARG A 312 -14.08 14.18 13.18
N ILE A 313 -12.94 13.98 13.84
CA ILE A 313 -11.81 14.92 13.81
C ILE A 313 -11.28 15.10 12.39
N VAL A 314 -11.15 14.00 11.63
CA VAL A 314 -10.70 14.06 10.22
C VAL A 314 -11.71 14.81 9.34
N SER A 315 -13.01 14.64 9.57
CA SER A 315 -14.05 15.31 8.76
C SER A 315 -14.19 16.80 9.07
N GLU A 316 -13.73 17.25 10.24
CA GLU A 316 -13.78 18.66 10.68
C GLU A 316 -12.58 19.50 10.18
N ASN A 317 -11.56 18.88 9.56
CA ASN A 317 -10.34 19.53 9.06
C ASN A 317 -10.18 19.37 7.54
#